data_AF-D9W3W2-F1
#
_entry.id   AF-D9W3W2-F1
#
_cell.length_a   1.000
_cell.length_b   1.000
_cell.length_c   1.000
_cell.angle_alpha   90.00
_cell.angle_beta   90.00
_cell.angle_gamma   90.00
#
_symmetry.space_group_name_H-M   'P 1'
#
loop_
_entity.id
_entity.type
_entity.pdbx_description
1 polymer ?
#
loop_
_entity_poly.entity_id
_entity_poly.type
_entity_poly.pdbx_seq_one_letter_code
_entity_poly.pdbx_strand_id
1 'polypeptide(L)'
;MHTSSMSDTPGSRARQAELTPAQRRELDRLQAAVAGAKQAFAEAAGRIAVELGRGGNSAVARHLDVTPQHVSNLALAYRAKAEQHAATEAGNKEVAA
;
A
#
# COMPACT_ATOMS: atom_id res chain seq x y z
N MET A 1 36.99 53.76 -21.76
CA MET A 1 37.59 52.51 -21.27
C MET A 1 37.01 52.20 -19.90
N HIS A 2 36.11 51.22 -19.80
CA HIS A 2 35.61 50.71 -18.51
C HIS A 2 35.64 49.19 -18.59
N THR A 3 36.38 48.56 -17.68
CA THR A 3 36.57 47.11 -17.61
C THR A 3 35.47 46.48 -16.74
N SER A 4 34.55 45.75 -17.37
CA SER A 4 33.58 44.91 -16.67
C SER A 4 34.29 43.70 -16.04
N SER A 5 34.28 43.66 -14.71
CA SER A 5 34.61 42.47 -13.92
C SER A 5 33.44 41.48 -14.02
N MET A 6 33.59 40.47 -14.88
CA MET A 6 32.74 39.27 -14.91
C MET A 6 33.63 38.03 -14.92
N SER A 7 33.95 37.53 -13.74
CA SER A 7 34.30 36.13 -13.55
C SER A 7 33.24 35.50 -12.66
N ASP A 8 32.12 35.14 -13.31
CA ASP A 8 31.20 34.15 -12.78
C ASP A 8 32.01 32.89 -12.44
N THR A 9 32.20 32.65 -11.15
CA THR A 9 32.78 31.40 -10.69
C THR A 9 31.81 30.30 -11.09
N PRO A 10 32.21 29.31 -11.94
CA PRO A 10 31.30 28.25 -12.31
C PRO A 10 31.03 27.44 -11.04
N GLY A 11 29.84 27.65 -10.46
CA GLY A 11 29.37 26.90 -9.32
C GLY A 11 29.47 25.42 -9.65
N SER A 12 30.42 24.75 -8.99
CA SER A 12 30.49 23.30 -8.93
C SER A 12 29.12 22.79 -8.51
N ARG A 13 28.32 22.29 -9.46
CA ARG A 13 27.08 21.58 -9.12
C ARG A 13 27.52 20.42 -8.24
N ALA A 14 27.16 20.48 -6.96
CA ALA A 14 27.38 19.37 -6.04
C ALA A 14 26.87 18.08 -6.71
N ARG A 15 27.70 17.03 -6.74
CA ARG A 15 27.27 15.73 -7.28
C ARG A 15 25.99 15.31 -6.57
N GLN A 16 24.97 14.90 -7.33
CA GLN A 16 23.75 14.36 -6.74
C GLN A 16 24.13 13.20 -5.83
N ALA A 17 23.58 13.20 -4.62
CA ALA A 17 23.81 12.12 -3.67
C ALA A 17 23.18 10.84 -4.24
N GLU A 18 23.96 9.76 -4.28
CA GLU A 18 23.49 8.44 -4.68
C GLU A 18 23.33 7.56 -3.44
N LEU A 19 22.27 6.76 -3.42
CA LEU A 19 22.12 5.74 -2.40
C LEU A 19 23.23 4.69 -2.57
N THR A 20 23.75 4.21 -1.45
CA THR A 20 24.57 3.00 -1.45
C THR A 20 23.69 1.76 -1.70
N PRO A 21 24.24 0.64 -2.18
CA PRO A 21 23.49 -0.61 -2.30
C PRO A 21 22.87 -1.07 -0.98
N ALA A 22 23.51 -0.80 0.16
CA ALA A 22 22.98 -1.14 1.49
C ALA A 22 21.76 -0.29 1.85
N GLN A 23 21.81 1.03 1.60
CA GLN A 23 20.67 1.92 1.83
C GLN A 23 19.49 1.58 0.93
N ARG A 24 19.72 1.21 -0.33
CA ARG A 24 18.66 0.72 -1.23
C ARG A 24 17.96 -0.51 -0.64
N ARG A 25 18.73 -1.54 -0.27
CA ARG A 25 18.16 -2.76 0.32
C ARG A 25 17.39 -2.50 1.62
N GLU A 26 17.84 -1.54 2.43
CA GLU A 26 17.13 -1.14 3.63
C GLU A 26 15.76 -0.56 3.30
N LEU A 27 15.72 0.41 2.38
CA LEU A 27 14.48 1.03 1.93
C LEU A 27 13.53 0.02 1.28
N ASP A 28 14.05 -0.88 0.44
CA ASP A 28 13.26 -1.93 -0.20
C ASP A 28 12.59 -2.84 0.84
N ARG A 29 13.34 -3.23 1.89
CA ARG A 29 12.79 -4.05 2.99
C ARG A 29 11.70 -3.33 3.75
N LEU A 30 11.93 -2.06 4.09
CA LEU A 30 10.94 -1.25 4.80
C LEU A 30 9.70 -1.00 3.94
N GLN A 31 9.88 -0.76 2.64
CA GLN A 31 8.78 -0.61 1.69
C GLN A 31 7.95 -1.89 1.57
N ALA A 32 8.60 -3.05 1.53
CA ALA A 32 7.92 -4.34 1.55
C ALA A 32 7.12 -4.56 2.85
N ALA A 33 7.70 -4.21 4.00
CA ALA A 33 7.00 -4.28 5.29
C ALA A 33 5.77 -3.37 5.35
N VAL A 34 5.89 -2.13 4.86
CA VAL A 34 4.76 -1.18 4.76
C VAL A 34 3.69 -1.70 3.80
N ALA A 35 4.08 -2.27 2.67
CA ALA A 35 3.13 -2.87 1.72
C ALA A 35 2.35 -4.02 2.36
N GLY A 36 3.05 -4.93 3.07
CA GLY A 36 2.42 -6.02 3.81
C GLY A 36 1.47 -5.52 4.90
N ALA A 37 1.88 -4.51 5.67
CA ALA A 37 1.03 -3.90 6.69
C ALA A 37 -0.23 -3.26 6.09
N LYS A 38 -0.12 -2.55 4.96
CA LYS A 38 -1.26 -1.97 4.24
C LYS A 38 -2.23 -3.05 3.76
N GLN A 39 -1.72 -4.16 3.24
CA GLN A 39 -2.55 -5.28 2.80
C GLN A 39 -3.30 -5.92 3.97
N ALA A 40 -2.60 -6.24 5.07
CA ALA A 40 -3.21 -6.82 6.26
C ALA A 40 -4.28 -5.90 6.87
N PHE A 41 -4.00 -4.59 6.89
CA PHE A 41 -4.96 -3.58 7.33
C PHE A 41 -6.22 -3.54 6.44
N ALA A 42 -6.04 -3.51 5.11
CA ALA A 42 -7.14 -3.51 4.15
C ALA A 42 -8.03 -4.74 4.30
N GLU A 43 -7.42 -5.91 4.49
CA GLU A 43 -8.11 -7.18 4.74
C GLU A 43 -8.90 -7.16 6.05
N ALA A 44 -8.28 -6.68 7.15
CA ALA A 44 -8.96 -6.56 8.43
C ALA A 44 -10.16 -5.60 8.37
N ALA A 45 -10.00 -4.42 7.76
CA ALA A 45 -11.06 -3.45 7.60
C ALA A 45 -12.23 -3.99 6.76
N GLY A 46 -11.92 -4.68 5.65
CA GLY A 46 -12.92 -5.34 4.81
C GLY A 46 -13.67 -6.45 5.53
N ARG A 47 -12.95 -7.34 6.23
CA ARG A 47 -13.54 -8.42 7.05
C ARG A 47 -14.48 -7.87 8.11
N ILE A 48 -14.02 -6.92 8.92
CA ILE A 48 -14.81 -6.31 9.99
C ILE A 48 -16.07 -5.64 9.42
N ALA A 49 -15.96 -4.93 8.30
CA ALA A 49 -17.10 -4.30 7.65
C ALA A 49 -18.17 -5.33 7.20
N VAL A 50 -17.74 -6.49 6.71
CA VAL A 50 -18.63 -7.60 6.33
C VAL A 50 -19.27 -8.24 7.57
N GLU A 51 -18.49 -8.53 8.62
CA GLU A 51 -18.98 -9.15 9.86
C GLU A 51 -20.04 -8.30 10.57
N LEU A 52 -19.91 -6.97 10.53
CA LEU A 52 -20.88 -6.04 11.13
C LEU A 52 -22.22 -5.95 10.36
N GLY A 53 -22.30 -6.44 9.12
CA GLY A 53 -23.53 -6.42 8.34
C GLY A 53 -24.03 -5.01 7.99
N ARG A 54 -25.33 -4.74 8.21
CA ARG A 54 -25.95 -3.46 7.80
C ARG A 54 -25.34 -2.30 8.58
N GLY A 55 -24.73 -1.36 7.85
CA GLY A 55 -24.06 -0.19 8.43
C GLY A 55 -22.59 -0.41 8.81
N GLY A 56 -22.04 -1.62 8.62
CA GLY A 56 -20.65 -1.95 8.89
C GLY A 56 -19.66 -1.02 8.17
N ASN A 57 -19.88 -0.79 6.87
CA ASN A 57 -19.06 0.14 6.07
C ASN A 57 -18.98 1.54 6.72
N SER A 58 -20.11 2.07 7.18
CA SER A 58 -20.18 3.39 7.81
C SER A 58 -19.56 3.41 9.21
N ALA A 59 -19.59 2.30 9.95
CA ALA A 59 -18.95 2.19 11.27
C ALA A 59 -17.42 2.20 11.14
N VAL A 60 -16.88 1.38 10.24
CA VAL A 60 -15.44 1.32 9.97
C VAL A 60 -14.96 2.63 9.35
N ALA A 61 -15.71 3.23 8.43
CA ALA A 61 -15.36 4.51 7.81
C ALA A 61 -15.18 5.64 8.84
N ARG A 62 -16.08 5.73 9.84
CA ARG A 62 -15.96 6.71 10.93
C ARG A 62 -14.74 6.47 11.81
N HIS A 63 -14.41 5.21 12.08
CA HIS A 63 -13.23 4.88 12.88
C HIS A 63 -11.92 5.25 12.18
N LEU A 64 -11.87 5.03 10.86
CA LEU A 64 -10.67 5.25 10.05
C LEU A 64 -10.55 6.66 9.47
N ASP A 65 -11.55 7.53 9.69
CA ASP A 65 -11.67 8.85 9.08
C ASP A 65 -11.57 8.81 7.54
N VAL A 66 -12.32 7.89 6.92
CA VAL A 66 -12.39 7.70 5.47
C VAL A 66 -13.84 7.65 4.99
N THR A 67 -14.04 7.60 3.67
CA THR A 67 -15.39 7.49 3.10
C THR A 67 -15.95 6.07 3.24
N PRO A 68 -17.28 5.92 3.41
CA PRO A 68 -17.93 4.60 3.36
C PRO A 68 -17.70 3.86 2.04
N GLN A 69 -17.51 4.58 0.93
CA GLN A 69 -17.19 3.99 -0.37
C GLN A 69 -15.82 3.29 -0.36
N HIS A 70 -14.81 3.90 0.28
CA HIS A 70 -13.51 3.26 0.43
C HIS A 70 -13.63 1.91 1.15
N VAL A 71 -14.35 1.89 2.27
CA VAL A 71 -14.59 0.66 3.04
C VAL A 71 -15.42 -0.36 2.25
N SER A 72 -16.41 0.10 1.48
CA SER A 72 -17.19 -0.78 0.60
C SER A 72 -16.29 -1.52 -0.40
N ASN A 73 -15.29 -0.83 -0.97
CA ASN A 73 -14.35 -1.46 -1.89
C ASN A 73 -13.47 -2.51 -1.17
N LEU A 74 -13.04 -2.23 0.07
CA LEU A 74 -12.30 -3.20 0.89
C LEU A 74 -13.14 -4.43 1.23
N ALA A 75 -14.42 -4.25 1.56
CA ALA A 75 -15.35 -5.34 1.83
C ALA A 75 -15.58 -6.23 0.59
N LEU A 76 -15.72 -5.62 -0.59
CA LEU A 76 -15.83 -6.36 -1.85
C LEU A 76 -14.55 -7.15 -2.16
N ALA A 77 -13.39 -6.53 -2.01
CA ALA A 77 -12.10 -7.21 -2.21
C ALA A 77 -11.91 -8.39 -1.25
N TYR A 78 -12.31 -8.23 0.02
CA TYR A 78 -12.29 -9.32 1.00
C TYR A 78 -13.19 -10.48 0.59
N ARG A 79 -14.44 -10.21 0.17
CA ARG A 79 -15.36 -11.27 -0.28
C ARG A 79 -14.84 -12.02 -1.51
N ALA A 80 -14.35 -11.29 -2.51
CA ALA A 80 -13.77 -11.90 -3.70
C ALA A 80 -12.58 -12.81 -3.36
N LYS A 81 -11.71 -12.39 -2.43
CA LYS A 81 -10.60 -13.22 -1.95
C LYS A 81 -11.11 -14.47 -1.21
N ALA A 82 -12.10 -14.33 -0.33
CA ALA A 82 -12.68 -15.45 0.42
C ALA A 82 -13.35 -16.49 -0.52
N GLU A 83 -14.05 -16.02 -1.55
CA GLU A 83 -14.65 -16.89 -2.58
C GLU A 83 -13.60 -17.66 -3.38
N GLN A 84 -12.48 -17.02 -3.73
CA GLN A 84 -11.35 -17.68 -4.41
C GLN A 84 -10.72 -18.77 -3.55
N HIS A 85 -10.53 -18.51 -2.25
CA HIS A 85 -10.02 -19.53 -1.32
C HIS A 85 -10.99 -20.71 -1.18
N ALA A 86 -12.29 -20.46 -1.05
CA ALA A 86 -13.30 -21.52 -0.99
C ALA A 86 -13.33 -22.38 -2.27
N ALA A 87 -13.22 -21.76 -3.45
CA ALA A 87 -13.17 -22.48 -4.72
C ALA A 87 -11.88 -23.33 -4.87
N THR A 88 -10.75 -22.81 -4.40
CA THR A 88 -9.46 -23.53 -4.41
C THR A 88 -9.49 -24.75 -3.49
N GLU A 89 -10.09 -24.62 -2.30
CA GLU A 89 -10.23 -25.73 -1.36
C GLU A 89 -11.21 -26.81 -1.85
N ALA A 90 -12.29 -26.42 -2.53
CA ALA A 90 -13.21 -27.36 -3.15
C ALA A 90 -12.52 -28.16 -4.27
N GLY A 91 -11.79 -27.50 -5.17
CA GLY A 91 -11.06 -28.15 -6.26
C GLY A 91 -9.98 -29.13 -5.77
N ASN A 92 -9.26 -28.80 -4.69
CA ASN A 92 -8.26 -29.71 -4.11
C ASN A 92 -8.89 -30.96 -3.47
N LYS A 93 -10.13 -30.89 -2.98
CA LYS A 93 -10.84 -32.06 -2.42
C LYS A 93 -11.35 -33.01 -3.50
N GLU A 94 -11.74 -32.50 -4.67
CA GLU A 94 -12.21 -33.31 -5.80
C GLU A 94 -11.08 -34.08 -6.50
N VAL A 95 -9.85 -33.58 -6.47
CA VAL A 95 -8.67 -34.27 -7.05
C VAL A 95 -8.11 -35.36 -6.11
N ALA A 96 -8.46 -35.31 -4.83
CA ALA A 96 -7.99 -36.26 -3.81
C ALA A 96 -8.96 -37.42 -3.53
N ALA A 97 -10.13 -37.45 -4.20
CA ALA A 97 -11.16 -38.48 -4.08
C ALA A 97 -11.15 -39.41 -5.31
#